data_AF-A0A090VW29-F1
#
_entry.id   AF-A0A090VW29-F1
#
_cell.length_a   1.000
_cell.length_b   1.000
_cell.length_c   1.000
_cell.angle_alpha   90.00
_cell.angle_beta   90.00
_cell.angle_gamma   90.00
#
_symmetry.space_group_name_H-M   'P 1'
#
loop_
_entity.id
_entity.type
_entity.pdbx_description
1 polymer ?
#
loop_
_entity_poly.entity_id
_entity_poly.type
_entity_poly.pdbx_seq_one_letter_code
_entity_poly.pdbx_strand_id
1 'polypeptide(L)'
;MIFNKDIAKKTAEVLLQVNAIKLSPKAPFTWASGWKSPIYCDNRIILSFPPIRNYVRETMAKHIERQYGKPDAIAGVATGAIGIGMLVAEYLNLPFIYVRPDAKAMAEKPN
;
A
#
# COMPACT_ATOMS: atom_id res chain seq x y z
N MET A 1 11.13 0.78 -11.47
CA MET A 1 12.58 0.69 -11.14
C MET A 1 12.71 -0.11 -9.83
N ILE A 2 13.64 -1.07 -9.73
CA ILE A 2 13.88 -1.88 -8.50
C ILE A 2 15.05 -1.26 -7.73
N PHE A 3 14.82 -0.77 -6.51
CA PHE A 3 15.85 -0.08 -5.71
C PHE A 3 16.70 -1.02 -4.85
N ASN A 4 16.22 -2.23 -4.56
CA ASN A 4 16.98 -3.28 -3.89
C ASN A 4 16.41 -4.65 -4.30
N LYS A 5 17.27 -5.53 -4.83
CA LYS A 5 16.85 -6.83 -5.38
C LYS A 5 16.36 -7.79 -4.31
N ASP A 6 16.98 -7.79 -3.14
CA ASP A 6 16.61 -8.69 -2.04
C ASP A 6 15.26 -8.31 -1.43
N ILE A 7 15.03 -7.01 -1.22
CA ILE A 7 13.73 -6.48 -0.79
C ILE A 7 12.66 -6.80 -1.83
N ALA A 8 12.93 -6.59 -3.11
CA ALA A 8 11.96 -6.89 -4.17
C ALA A 8 11.61 -8.37 -4.23
N LYS A 9 12.63 -9.25 -4.15
CA LYS A 9 12.44 -10.71 -4.13
C LYS A 9 11.61 -11.13 -2.90
N LYS A 10 12.01 -10.68 -1.71
CA LYS A 10 11.30 -11.04 -0.47
C LYS A 10 9.88 -10.51 -0.44
N THR A 11 9.65 -9.29 -0.93
CA THR A 11 8.31 -8.71 -1.06
C THR A 11 7.45 -9.54 -2.01
N ALA A 12 7.98 -9.94 -3.17
CA ALA A 12 7.25 -10.80 -4.11
C ALA A 12 6.89 -12.16 -3.48
N GLU A 13 7.84 -12.79 -2.78
CA GLU A 13 7.63 -14.07 -2.08
C GLU A 13 6.48 -13.98 -1.07
N VAL A 14 6.50 -12.99 -0.17
CA VAL A 14 5.46 -12.88 0.87
C VAL A 14 4.09 -12.55 0.30
N LEU A 15 4.02 -11.73 -0.76
CA LEU A 15 2.75 -11.38 -1.41
C LEU A 15 2.13 -12.56 -2.16
N LEU A 16 2.96 -13.39 -2.81
CA LEU A 16 2.51 -14.63 -3.44
C LEU A 16 2.04 -15.64 -2.38
N GLN A 17 2.78 -15.78 -1.28
CA GLN A 17 2.46 -16.73 -0.20
C GLN A 17 1.07 -16.49 0.40
N VAL A 18 0.63 -15.24 0.54
CA VAL A 18 -0.70 -14.90 1.08
C VAL A 18 -1.76 -14.62 0.03
N ASN A 19 -1.49 -14.95 -1.23
CA ASN A 19 -2.39 -14.71 -2.35
C ASN A 19 -2.80 -13.23 -2.51
N ALA A 20 -1.98 -12.30 -2.03
CA ALA A 20 -2.09 -10.88 -2.34
C ALA A 20 -1.73 -10.62 -3.81
N ILE A 21 -0.84 -11.44 -4.37
CA ILE A 21 -0.61 -11.54 -5.82
C ILE A 21 -1.09 -12.91 -6.29
N LYS A 22 -1.89 -12.92 -7.37
CA LYS A 22 -2.35 -14.13 -8.05
C LYS A 22 -1.91 -14.09 -9.50
N LEU A 23 -1.34 -15.19 -9.99
CA LEU A 23 -0.90 -15.36 -11.37
C LEU A 23 -1.76 -16.43 -12.04
N SER A 24 -2.41 -16.07 -13.14
CA SER A 24 -3.24 -16.99 -13.93
C SER A 24 -3.06 -16.73 -15.43
N PRO A 25 -1.88 -17.06 -16.01
CA PRO A 25 -1.58 -16.78 -17.41
C PRO A 25 -2.46 -17.59 -18.38
N LYS A 26 -2.90 -18.79 -17.98
CA LYS A 26 -3.74 -19.68 -18.80
C LYS A 26 -5.24 -19.35 -18.71
N ALA A 27 -5.68 -18.76 -17.60
CA ALA A 27 -7.07 -18.36 -17.36
C ALA A 27 -7.11 -16.94 -16.74
N PRO A 28 -6.92 -15.89 -17.56
CA PRO A 28 -6.76 -14.52 -17.08
C PRO A 28 -7.96 -13.99 -16.29
N PHE A 29 -7.68 -13.07 -15.37
CA PHE A 29 -8.72 -12.31 -14.68
C PHE A 29 -9.32 -11.25 -15.61
N THR A 30 -10.62 -11.01 -15.50
CA THR A 30 -11.29 -9.91 -16.21
C THR A 30 -11.39 -8.72 -15.26
N TRP A 31 -10.75 -7.61 -15.61
CA TRP A 31 -10.82 -6.37 -14.84
C TRP A 31 -12.09 -5.59 -15.16
N ALA A 32 -12.41 -4.58 -14.34
CA ALA A 32 -13.61 -3.75 -14.52
C ALA A 32 -13.66 -3.04 -15.88
N SER A 33 -12.51 -2.79 -16.52
CA SER A 33 -12.41 -2.25 -17.88
C SER A 33 -12.71 -3.29 -18.99
N GLY A 34 -12.96 -4.55 -18.63
CA GLY A 34 -13.02 -5.67 -19.57
C GLY A 34 -11.65 -6.25 -19.95
N TRP A 35 -10.55 -5.62 -19.51
CA TRP A 35 -9.19 -6.09 -19.81
C TRP A 35 -8.92 -7.47 -19.18
N LYS A 36 -8.31 -8.37 -19.97
CA LYS A 36 -7.86 -9.69 -19.49
C LYS A 36 -6.41 -9.60 -19.01
N SER A 37 -6.21 -9.68 -17.70
CA SER A 37 -4.88 -9.63 -17.09
C SER A 37 -4.45 -11.01 -16.55
N PRO A 38 -3.21 -11.46 -16.82
CA PRO A 38 -2.67 -12.68 -16.23
C PRO A 38 -2.31 -12.50 -14.75
N ILE A 39 -2.38 -11.28 -14.21
CA ILE A 39 -2.05 -10.93 -12.83
C ILE A 39 -3.20 -10.17 -12.16
N TYR A 40 -3.45 -10.50 -10.90
CA TYR A 40 -4.33 -9.76 -10.00
C TYR A 40 -3.57 -9.46 -8.70
N CYS A 41 -3.65 -8.22 -8.23
CA CYS A 41 -2.97 -7.77 -7.02
C CYS A 41 -4.00 -7.12 -6.07
N ASP A 42 -4.07 -7.63 -4.84
CA ASP A 42 -4.82 -7.02 -3.75
C ASP A 42 -3.94 -6.97 -2.49
N ASN A 43 -3.12 -5.93 -2.41
CA ASN A 43 -2.21 -5.73 -1.29
C ASN A 43 -2.93 -5.37 0.02
N ARG A 44 -4.24 -5.12 0.04
CA ARG A 44 -4.98 -4.91 1.30
C ARG A 44 -4.98 -6.18 2.16
N ILE A 45 -4.89 -7.34 1.51
CA ILE A 45 -4.80 -8.65 2.15
C ILE A 45 -3.66 -8.70 3.17
N ILE A 46 -2.53 -8.03 2.91
CA ILE A 46 -1.37 -8.06 3.82
C ILE A 46 -1.71 -7.55 5.23
N LEU A 47 -2.71 -6.67 5.36
CA LEU A 47 -3.12 -6.10 6.65
C LEU A 47 -3.67 -7.17 7.61
N SER A 48 -4.17 -8.28 7.07
CA SER A 48 -4.64 -9.45 7.82
C SER A 48 -3.51 -10.40 8.27
N PHE A 49 -2.25 -10.14 7.88
CA PHE A 49 -1.09 -10.96 8.22
C PHE A 49 -0.06 -10.12 8.99
N PRO A 50 -0.09 -10.11 10.34
CA PRO A 50 0.74 -9.23 11.16
C PRO A 50 2.24 -9.27 10.85
N PRO A 51 2.89 -10.44 10.64
CA PRO A 51 4.30 -10.48 10.26
C PRO A 51 4.58 -9.79 8.92
N ILE A 52 3.68 -9.92 7.95
CA ILE A 52 3.85 -9.38 6.60
C ILE A 52 3.61 -7.87 6.58
N ARG A 53 2.52 -7.39 7.20
CA ARG A 53 2.30 -5.93 7.28
C ARG A 53 3.42 -5.24 8.05
N ASN A 54 4.00 -5.89 9.07
CA ASN A 54 5.16 -5.36 9.80
C ASN A 54 6.40 -5.28 8.91
N TYR A 55 6.69 -6.34 8.15
CA TYR A 55 7.78 -6.31 7.16
C TYR A 55 7.59 -5.18 6.14
N VAL A 56 6.38 -5.02 5.58
CA VAL A 56 6.10 -4.00 4.58
C VAL A 56 6.18 -2.59 5.18
N ARG A 57 5.57 -2.32 6.34
CA ARG A 57 5.61 -0.97 6.98
C ARG A 57 7.04 -0.55 7.28
N GLU A 58 7.85 -1.45 7.83
CA GLU A 58 9.23 -1.17 8.21
C GLU A 58 10.11 -0.95 6.98
N THR A 59 9.96 -1.78 5.95
CA THR A 59 10.69 -1.64 4.69
C THR A 59 10.38 -0.32 4.01
N MET A 60 9.09 0.07 3.96
CA MET A 60 8.67 1.36 3.40
C MET A 60 9.21 2.53 4.23
N ALA A 61 9.07 2.50 5.56
CA ALA A 61 9.52 3.55 6.45
C ALA A 61 11.03 3.80 6.35
N LYS A 62 11.84 2.74 6.43
CA LYS A 62 13.30 2.82 6.28
C LYS A 62 13.71 3.35 4.92
N HIS A 63 12.97 2.99 3.86
CA HIS A 63 13.25 3.51 2.52
C HIS A 63 12.95 5.00 2.42
N ILE A 64 11.82 5.45 2.99
CA ILE A 64 11.45 6.87 3.04
C ILE A 64 12.53 7.67 3.77
N GLU A 65 12.89 7.27 4.99
CA GLU A 65 13.92 7.98 5.78
C GLU A 65 15.27 8.04 5.07
N ARG A 66 15.70 6.92 4.46
CA ARG A 66 16.98 6.86 3.76
C ARG A 66 17.00 7.75 2.50
N GLN A 67 15.88 7.81 1.78
CA GLN A 67 15.83 8.50 0.49
C GLN A 67 15.50 9.99 0.61
N TYR A 68 14.66 10.36 1.58
CA TYR A 68 14.08 11.70 1.69
C TYR A 68 14.31 12.36 3.06
N GLY A 69 14.97 11.67 4.00
CA GLY A 69 15.01 12.09 5.40
C GLY A 69 13.68 11.80 6.11
N LYS A 70 13.56 12.27 7.36
CA LYS A 70 12.32 12.12 8.14
C LYS A 70 11.29 13.17 7.70
N PRO A 71 10.12 12.78 7.16
CA PRO A 71 9.09 13.73 6.78
C PRO A 71 8.32 14.25 8.01
N ASP A 72 7.56 15.33 7.84
CA ASP A 72 6.71 15.89 8.90
C ASP A 72 5.41 15.11 9.13
N ALA A 73 4.91 14.42 8.10
CA ALA A 73 3.68 13.62 8.16
C ALA A 73 3.64 12.56 7.05
N ILE A 74 2.78 11.56 7.23
CA ILE A 74 2.45 10.57 6.19
C ILE A 74 1.01 10.77 5.72
N ALA A 75 0.82 10.83 4.40
CA ALA A 75 -0.49 10.95 3.78
C ALA A 75 -0.88 9.66 3.04
N GLY A 76 -1.91 8.96 3.52
CA GLY A 76 -2.47 7.78 2.85
C GLY A 76 -3.51 8.16 1.80
N VAL A 77 -3.40 7.65 0.57
CA VAL A 77 -4.46 7.82 -0.46
C VAL A 77 -5.63 6.90 -0.15
N ALA A 78 -6.84 7.47 -0.09
CA ALA A 78 -8.04 6.69 0.17
C ALA A 78 -8.38 5.74 -1.00
N THR A 79 -8.83 4.51 -0.74
CA THR A 79 -8.96 3.84 0.58
C THR A 79 -7.82 2.85 0.82
N GLY A 80 -7.32 2.20 -0.24
CA GLY A 80 -6.41 1.06 -0.13
C GLY A 80 -5.07 1.34 0.53
N ALA A 81 -4.59 2.59 0.49
CA ALA A 81 -3.31 2.97 1.10
C ALA A 81 -3.44 3.50 2.54
N ILE A 82 -4.66 3.71 3.05
CA ILE A 82 -4.86 4.23 4.42
C ILE A 82 -4.27 3.27 5.45
N GLY A 83 -4.55 1.97 5.33
CA GLY A 83 -4.11 0.97 6.30
C GLY A 83 -2.58 0.90 6.41
N ILE A 84 -1.90 0.73 5.27
CA ILE A 84 -0.42 0.66 5.28
C ILE A 84 0.22 2.01 5.58
N GLY A 85 -0.36 3.12 5.10
CA GLY A 85 0.13 4.47 5.37
C GLY A 85 0.10 4.80 6.85
N MET A 86 -0.97 4.42 7.57
CA MET A 86 -1.05 4.60 9.02
C MET A 86 0.05 3.80 9.73
N LEU A 87 0.27 2.56 9.33
CA LEU A 87 1.33 1.72 9.92
C LEU A 87 2.74 2.27 9.68
N VAL A 88 2.97 2.92 8.53
CA VAL A 88 4.24 3.61 8.25
C VAL A 88 4.39 4.85 9.13
N ALA A 89 3.33 5.66 9.30
CA ALA A 89 3.38 6.83 10.17
C ALA A 89 3.60 6.43 11.65
N GLU A 90 2.96 5.35 12.10
CA GLU A 90 3.17 4.79 13.44
C GLU A 90 4.61 4.32 13.63
N TYR A 91 5.19 3.59 12.67
CA TYR A 91 6.59 3.16 12.74
C TYR A 91 7.57 4.34 12.84
N LEU A 92 7.30 5.42 12.10
CA LEU A 92 8.15 6.63 12.09
C LEU A 92 7.85 7.59 13.25
N ASN A 93 6.83 7.29 14.05
CA ASN A 93 6.26 8.18 15.07
C ASN A 93 5.95 9.58 14.50
N LEU A 94 5.10 9.62 13.47
CA LEU A 94 4.71 10.81 12.73
C LEU A 94 3.18 10.99 12.69
N PRO A 95 2.70 12.25 12.56
CA PRO A 95 1.31 12.53 12.19
C PRO A 95 0.88 11.77 10.92
N PHE A 96 -0.37 11.32 10.92
CA PHE A 96 -1.00 10.69 9.76
C PHE A 96 -2.22 11.48 9.30
N ILE A 97 -2.31 11.67 7.98
CA ILE A 97 -3.48 12.20 7.29
C ILE A 97 -3.89 11.24 6.18
N TYR A 98 -5.10 11.40 5.65
CA TYR A 98 -5.49 10.71 4.42
C TYR A 98 -6.10 11.68 3.40
N VAL A 99 -5.87 11.38 2.13
CA VAL A 99 -6.38 12.17 1.00
C VAL A 99 -7.64 11.50 0.48
N ARG A 100 -8.76 12.22 0.51
CA ARG A 100 -10.03 11.76 -0.05
C ARG A 100 -9.98 11.71 -1.58
N PRO A 101 -10.73 10.80 -2.24
CA PRO A 101 -10.82 10.81 -3.69
C PRO A 101 -11.57 12.04 -4.20
N ASP A 102 -12.57 12.49 -3.42
CA ASP A 102 -13.41 13.64 -3.75
C ASP A 102 -13.45 14.63 -2.59
N ALA A 103 -13.64 15.91 -2.93
CA ALA A 103 -13.89 16.96 -1.96
C ALA A 103 -15.06 16.61 -1.03
N LYS A 104 -15.02 17.14 0.20
CA LYS A 104 -16.16 17.02 1.11
C LYS A 104 -17.34 17.80 0.51
N ALA A 105 -18.44 17.12 0.21
CA ALA A 105 -19.72 17.79 -0.01
C ALA A 105 -20.00 18.67 1.23
N MET A 106 -20.20 19.97 1.02
CA MET A 106 -20.20 20.96 2.09
C MET A 106 -21.21 20.57 3.18
N ALA A 107 -20.75 20.49 4.43
CA ALA A 107 -21.61 20.90 5.52
C ALA A 107 -21.86 22.40 5.32
N GLU A 108 -23.11 22.84 5.39
CA GLU A 108 -23.53 24.25 5.32
C GLU A 108 -22.42 25.21 5.73
N LYS A 109 -22.06 26.13 4.83
CA LYS A 109 -21.24 27.28 5.22
C LYS A 109 -22.02 28.04 6.30
N PRO A 110 -21.44 28.39 7.44
CA PRO A 110 -22.08 29.33 8.34
C PRO A 110 -22.29 30.65 7.56
N ASN A 111 -23.52 31.15 7.61
CA ASN A 111 -23.91 32.47 7.08
C ASN A 111 -23.04 33.59 7.68
#